data_AF-A0A365QLL4-F1
#
_entry.id   AF-A0A365QLL4-F1
#
_cell.length_a   1.000
_cell.length_b   1.000
_cell.length_c   1.000
_cell.angle_alpha   90.00
_cell.angle_beta   90.00
_cell.angle_gamma   90.00
#
_symmetry.space_group_name_H-M   'P 1'
#
loop_
_entity.id
_entity.type
_entity.pdbx_description
1 polymer ?
#
loop_
_entity_poly.entity_id
_entity_poly.type
_entity_poly.pdbx_seq_one_letter_code
_entity_poly.pdbx_strand_id
1 'polypeptide(L)'
;MKKSILTAVAFAALSTSAFAAGTGTINFTGEIVAGACGIDSGSVNQTVNLGKVPTNVFKQAGDKSTPTNFDIKLTDCDTSVAQNAYFTFTGTSSAGQPKLLATIGSATNVGIRLQAASGEYLDNGAEQKAPTVLQNGTNVARFAAMYEATAAGVTPGTAEGVANFTVRYQ
;
A
#
# COMPACT_ATOMS: atom_id res chain seq x y z
N MET A 1 -39.33 -57.88 64.00
CA MET A 1 -37.95 -57.90 63.46
C MET A 1 -38.01 -57.94 61.93
N LYS A 2 -37.84 -56.80 61.27
CA LYS A 2 -37.69 -56.64 59.80
C LYS A 2 -37.41 -55.16 59.50
N LYS A 3 -36.24 -54.89 58.86
CA LYS A 3 -35.96 -53.83 57.85
C LYS A 3 -36.11 -52.36 58.32
N SER A 4 -35.21 -51.40 58.10
CA SER A 4 -34.06 -51.24 57.21
C SER A 4 -33.17 -50.12 57.76
N ILE A 5 -31.86 -50.25 57.60
CA ILE A 5 -30.86 -49.19 57.81
C ILE A 5 -30.86 -48.32 56.54
N LEU A 6 -31.12 -47.01 56.67
CA LEU A 6 -31.03 -46.02 55.58
C LEU A 6 -29.89 -45.05 55.91
N THR A 7 -28.73 -45.33 55.35
CA THR A 7 -27.51 -44.53 55.40
C THR A 7 -27.68 -43.31 54.49
N ALA A 8 -27.74 -42.11 55.07
CA ALA A 8 -27.76 -40.86 54.30
C ALA A 8 -26.34 -40.53 53.82
N VAL A 9 -26.12 -40.59 52.50
CA VAL A 9 -24.88 -40.12 51.85
C VAL A 9 -25.01 -38.62 51.64
N ALA A 10 -24.29 -37.82 52.43
CA ALA A 10 -24.19 -36.39 52.22
C ALA A 10 -23.24 -36.10 51.05
N PHE A 11 -23.80 -35.59 49.95
CA PHE A 11 -23.08 -35.17 48.76
C PHE A 11 -22.46 -33.78 49.01
N ALA A 12 -21.17 -33.73 49.35
CA ALA A 12 -20.44 -32.47 49.45
C ALA A 12 -20.08 -31.99 48.02
N ALA A 13 -20.82 -31.00 47.52
CA ALA A 13 -20.48 -30.30 46.30
C ALA A 13 -19.17 -29.52 46.50
N LEU A 14 -18.08 -30.00 45.92
CA LEU A 14 -16.82 -29.26 45.83
C LEU A 14 -17.00 -28.17 44.78
N SER A 15 -17.17 -26.93 45.25
CA SER A 15 -17.14 -25.73 44.42
C SER A 15 -15.77 -25.62 43.75
N THR A 16 -15.69 -25.94 42.46
CA THR A 16 -14.50 -25.63 41.65
C THR A 16 -14.44 -24.12 41.49
N SER A 17 -13.49 -23.46 42.16
CA SER A 17 -13.12 -22.09 41.86
C SER A 17 -12.65 -22.04 40.41
N ALA A 18 -13.49 -21.51 39.52
CA ALA A 18 -13.09 -21.23 38.15
C ALA A 18 -11.97 -20.18 38.19
N PHE A 19 -10.72 -20.63 38.02
CA PHE A 19 -9.62 -19.73 37.70
C PHE A 19 -9.92 -19.17 36.32
N ALA A 20 -10.20 -17.86 36.21
CA ALA A 20 -10.08 -17.19 34.93
C ALA A 20 -8.59 -17.22 34.55
N ALA A 21 -8.20 -18.23 33.78
CA ALA A 21 -6.86 -18.39 33.27
C ALA A 21 -6.73 -17.63 31.94
N GLY A 22 -5.81 -16.66 31.92
CA GLY A 22 -5.34 -15.99 30.72
C GLY A 22 -5.56 -14.49 30.74
N THR A 23 -4.46 -13.74 30.80
CA THR A 23 -4.41 -12.36 30.34
C THR A 23 -3.97 -12.37 28.88
N GLY A 24 -4.68 -11.63 28.04
CA GLY A 24 -4.33 -11.40 26.64
C GLY A 24 -4.06 -9.92 26.40
N THR A 25 -3.26 -9.61 25.39
CA THR A 25 -3.02 -8.22 24.97
C THR A 25 -3.76 -7.96 23.68
N ILE A 26 -4.59 -6.91 23.66
CA ILE A 26 -5.20 -6.39 22.44
C ILE A 26 -4.37 -5.18 22.01
N ASN A 27 -3.76 -5.26 20.83
CA ASN A 27 -3.01 -4.15 20.25
C ASN A 27 -3.91 -3.38 19.29
N PHE A 28 -4.09 -2.09 19.54
CA PHE A 28 -4.80 -1.18 18.65
C PHE A 28 -3.78 -0.33 17.90
N THR A 29 -3.90 -0.29 16.57
CA THR A 29 -3.06 0.54 15.70
C THR A 29 -3.98 1.34 14.78
N GLY A 30 -3.59 2.57 14.48
CA GLY A 30 -4.36 3.50 13.65
C GLY A 30 -3.69 4.87 13.65
N GLU A 31 -4.00 5.66 12.63
CA GLU A 31 -3.50 7.01 12.46
C GLU A 31 -4.67 7.95 12.19
N ILE A 32 -4.75 9.07 12.91
CA ILE A 32 -5.72 10.13 12.65
C ILE A 32 -4.98 11.21 11.86
N VAL A 33 -5.29 11.31 10.56
CA VAL A 33 -4.71 12.32 9.68
C VAL A 33 -5.67 13.51 9.53
N ALA A 34 -5.12 14.72 9.47
CA ALA A 34 -5.87 15.91 9.09
C ALA A 34 -6.07 15.90 7.56
N GLY A 35 -7.13 15.26 7.10
CA GLY A 35 -7.45 15.15 5.68
C GLY A 35 -8.94 15.09 5.43
N ALA A 36 -9.36 15.49 4.23
CA ALA A 36 -10.75 15.37 3.80
C ALA A 36 -11.18 13.91 3.61
N CYS A 37 -10.21 12.99 3.48
CA CYS A 37 -10.45 11.55 3.35
C CYS A 37 -9.46 10.75 4.22
N GLY A 38 -9.88 9.55 4.64
CA GLY A 38 -8.99 8.47 5.05
C GLY A 38 -8.37 7.75 3.85
N ILE A 39 -7.32 6.96 4.11
CA ILE A 39 -6.70 6.08 3.10
C ILE A 39 -7.02 4.63 3.50
N ASP A 40 -7.49 3.84 2.54
CA ASP A 40 -7.79 2.42 2.76
C ASP A 40 -6.52 1.66 3.18
N SER A 41 -6.61 0.78 4.18
CA SER A 41 -5.45 0.05 4.71
C SER A 41 -4.77 -0.83 3.66
N GLY A 42 -5.51 -1.33 2.67
CA GLY A 42 -4.96 -2.05 1.53
C GLY A 42 -4.27 -1.14 0.50
N SER A 43 -4.39 0.18 0.64
CA SER A 43 -3.71 1.18 -0.19
C SER A 43 -2.46 1.76 0.45
N VAL A 44 -2.30 1.65 1.78
CA VAL A 44 -1.12 2.19 2.48
C VAL A 44 0.16 1.43 2.11
N ASN A 45 0.08 0.09 2.05
CA ASN A 45 1.23 -0.76 1.75
C ASN A 45 0.90 -1.70 0.59
N GLN A 46 1.28 -1.30 -0.62
CA GLN A 46 1.01 -2.04 -1.84
C GLN A 46 2.30 -2.58 -2.46
N THR A 47 2.22 -3.80 -2.98
CA THR A 47 3.28 -4.37 -3.82
C THR A 47 2.78 -4.44 -5.26
N VAL A 48 3.39 -3.64 -6.15
CA VAL A 48 3.05 -3.60 -7.57
C VAL A 48 4.03 -4.47 -8.35
N ASN A 49 3.54 -5.57 -8.93
CA ASN A 49 4.38 -6.48 -9.71
C ASN A 49 4.55 -5.98 -11.15
N LEU A 50 5.71 -5.41 -11.46
CA LEU A 50 6.06 -4.96 -12.82
C LEU A 50 6.36 -6.10 -13.80
N GLY A 51 6.39 -7.34 -13.31
CA GLY A 51 6.61 -8.53 -14.11
C GLY A 51 8.06 -8.69 -14.58
N LYS A 52 8.26 -9.66 -15.48
CA LYS A 52 9.55 -9.94 -16.12
C LYS A 52 9.58 -9.27 -17.48
N VAL A 53 10.44 -8.27 -17.65
CA VAL A 53 10.56 -7.52 -18.90
C VAL A 53 11.86 -7.92 -19.61
N PRO A 54 11.78 -8.41 -20.86
CA PRO A 54 12.97 -8.73 -21.66
C PRO A 54 13.81 -7.49 -21.95
N THR A 55 15.14 -7.61 -21.89
CA THR A 55 16.05 -6.46 -22.11
C THR A 55 15.99 -5.89 -23.53
N ASN A 56 15.53 -6.67 -24.51
CA ASN A 56 15.39 -6.23 -25.91
C ASN A 56 14.28 -5.16 -26.13
N VAL A 57 13.43 -4.94 -25.12
CA VAL A 57 12.47 -3.83 -25.08
C VAL A 57 13.19 -2.49 -24.93
N PHE A 58 14.38 -2.49 -24.32
CA PHE A 58 15.16 -1.30 -23.99
C PHE A 58 16.37 -1.16 -24.92
N LYS A 59 16.17 -0.48 -26.05
CA LYS A 59 17.22 -0.20 -27.04
C LYS A 59 17.99 1.08 -26.72
N GLN A 60 17.32 2.07 -26.14
CA GLN A 60 17.88 3.38 -25.82
C GLN A 60 17.26 3.98 -24.56
N ALA A 61 17.87 5.05 -24.05
CA ALA A 61 17.32 5.83 -22.96
C ALA A 61 15.89 6.30 -23.27
N GLY A 62 14.99 6.18 -22.30
CA GLY A 62 13.58 6.55 -22.45
C GLY A 62 12.66 5.43 -22.96
N ASP A 63 13.19 4.30 -23.41
CA ASP A 63 12.36 3.13 -23.75
C ASP A 63 11.67 2.58 -22.49
N LYS A 64 10.42 2.14 -22.63
CA LYS A 64 9.54 1.78 -21.51
C LYS A 64 8.99 0.37 -21.64
N SER A 65 8.78 -0.28 -20.50
CA SER A 65 7.99 -1.51 -20.44
C SER A 65 6.50 -1.24 -20.52
N THR A 66 5.71 -2.30 -20.60
CA THR A 66 4.26 -2.23 -20.39
C THR A 66 3.93 -1.67 -19.00
N PRO A 67 2.97 -0.74 -18.88
CA PRO A 67 2.51 -0.23 -17.59
C PRO A 67 1.73 -1.27 -16.79
N THR A 68 2.01 -1.35 -15.49
CA THR A 68 1.18 -2.07 -14.51
C THR A 68 0.40 -1.06 -13.69
N ASN A 69 -0.92 -1.20 -13.69
CA ASN A 69 -1.81 -0.32 -12.94
C ASN A 69 -1.83 -0.67 -11.44
N PHE A 70 -2.01 0.35 -10.61
CA PHE A 70 -2.31 0.22 -9.20
C PHE A 70 -3.27 1.34 -8.77
N ASP A 71 -4.02 1.10 -7.70
CA ASP A 71 -5.08 1.99 -7.24
C ASP A 71 -4.81 2.42 -5.79
N ILE A 72 -4.94 3.72 -5.51
CA ILE A 72 -4.99 4.25 -4.15
C ILE A 72 -6.44 4.60 -3.84
N LYS A 73 -7.03 3.92 -2.86
CA LYS A 73 -8.41 4.13 -2.44
C LYS A 73 -8.47 5.07 -1.24
N LEU A 74 -9.22 6.14 -1.41
CA LEU A 74 -9.55 7.12 -0.37
C LEU A 74 -10.95 6.79 0.17
N THR A 75 -11.10 6.75 1.49
CA THR A 75 -12.37 6.40 2.17
C THR A 75 -12.88 7.58 2.97
N ASP A 76 -14.19 7.56 3.27
CA ASP A 76 -14.84 8.53 4.14
C ASP A 76 -14.54 10.00 3.76
N CYS A 77 -14.47 10.27 2.45
CA CYS A 77 -14.23 11.60 1.93
C CYS A 77 -15.40 12.54 2.23
N ASP A 78 -15.09 13.75 2.69
CA ASP A 78 -16.04 14.86 2.84
C ASP A 78 -15.62 16.05 1.97
N THR A 79 -16.39 16.27 0.91
CA THR A 79 -16.16 17.34 -0.07
C THR A 79 -16.44 18.74 0.45
N SER A 80 -17.08 18.87 1.63
CA SER A 80 -17.20 20.15 2.34
C SER A 80 -15.87 20.60 2.96
N VAL A 81 -14.94 19.68 3.19
CA VAL A 81 -13.60 19.95 3.74
C VAL A 81 -12.62 20.28 2.61
N ALA A 82 -12.59 19.46 1.55
CA ALA A 82 -11.76 19.69 0.38
C ALA A 82 -12.37 19.04 -0.87
N GLN A 83 -12.16 19.66 -2.04
CA GLN A 83 -12.76 19.18 -3.29
C GLN A 83 -11.76 18.40 -4.15
N ASN A 84 -10.47 18.54 -3.88
CA ASN A 84 -9.40 17.95 -4.66
C ASN A 84 -8.41 17.23 -3.75
N ALA A 85 -7.83 16.15 -4.28
CA ALA A 85 -6.64 15.53 -3.74
C ALA A 85 -5.47 15.76 -4.69
N TYR A 86 -4.27 15.86 -4.13
CA TYR A 86 -3.00 15.94 -4.83
C TYR A 86 -2.11 14.83 -4.30
N PHE A 87 -1.44 14.12 -5.20
CA PHE A 87 -0.57 13.01 -4.89
C PHE A 87 0.86 13.38 -5.25
N THR A 88 1.78 13.15 -4.33
CA THR A 88 3.22 13.27 -4.57
C THR A 88 3.86 11.93 -4.27
N PHE A 89 4.60 11.40 -5.25
CA PHE A 89 5.35 10.16 -5.08
C PHE A 89 6.84 10.49 -4.92
N THR A 90 7.45 10.01 -3.84
CA THR A 90 8.84 10.31 -3.50
C THR A 90 9.61 9.03 -3.20
N GLY A 91 10.74 8.84 -3.86
CA GLY A 91 11.71 7.80 -3.54
C GLY A 91 13.12 8.23 -3.90
N THR A 92 14.08 7.31 -3.75
CA THR A 92 15.46 7.56 -4.18
C THR A 92 15.49 7.83 -5.69
N SER A 93 16.10 8.92 -6.12
CA SER A 93 16.22 9.28 -7.54
C SER A 93 17.19 8.36 -8.28
N SER A 94 16.84 7.98 -9.50
CA SER A 94 17.73 7.21 -10.37
C SER A 94 18.94 8.05 -10.82
N ALA A 95 20.12 7.43 -10.86
CA ALA A 95 21.36 8.11 -11.21
C ALA A 95 21.30 8.66 -12.66
N GLY A 96 21.57 9.94 -12.82
CA GLY A 96 21.52 10.64 -14.13
C GLY A 96 20.11 10.91 -14.66
N GLN A 97 19.05 10.39 -14.01
CA GLN A 97 17.64 10.57 -14.40
C GLN A 97 16.79 10.85 -13.16
N PRO A 98 16.87 12.05 -12.56
CA PRO A 98 16.31 12.32 -11.22
C PRO A 98 14.77 12.24 -11.15
N LYS A 99 14.11 12.36 -12.31
CA LYS A 99 12.67 12.21 -12.48
C LYS A 99 12.17 10.77 -12.30
N LEU A 100 13.07 9.79 -12.41
CA LEU A 100 12.77 8.37 -12.23
C LEU A 100 13.10 7.94 -10.80
N LEU A 101 12.38 6.93 -10.32
CA LEU A 101 12.74 6.22 -9.09
C LEU A 101 13.89 5.25 -9.39
N ALA A 102 14.86 5.19 -8.49
CA ALA A 102 15.98 4.26 -8.55
C ALA A 102 15.50 2.82 -8.32
N THR A 103 16.20 1.88 -8.95
CA THR A 103 16.03 0.45 -8.68
C THR A 103 17.21 -0.10 -7.90
N ILE A 104 16.94 -1.10 -7.06
CA ILE A 104 17.91 -1.90 -6.32
C ILE A 104 17.88 -3.30 -6.92
N GLY A 105 19.05 -3.86 -7.19
CA GLY A 105 19.20 -5.20 -7.78
C GLY A 105 20.37 -5.28 -8.74
N SER A 106 20.41 -6.34 -9.54
CA SER A 106 21.52 -6.60 -10.48
C SER A 106 21.31 -6.03 -11.88
N ALA A 107 20.10 -5.60 -12.23
CA ALA A 107 19.86 -4.90 -13.49
C ALA A 107 20.45 -3.49 -13.42
N THR A 108 21.06 -3.05 -14.52
CA THR A 108 21.63 -1.71 -14.65
C THR A 108 20.93 -0.94 -15.76
N ASN A 109 21.10 0.38 -15.76
CA ASN A 109 20.54 1.30 -16.76
C ASN A 109 19.01 1.34 -16.82
N VAL A 110 18.33 1.08 -15.69
CA VAL A 110 16.87 1.08 -15.58
C VAL A 110 16.42 1.85 -14.33
N GLY A 111 15.27 2.50 -14.43
CA GLY A 111 14.55 3.12 -13.32
C GLY A 111 13.06 2.81 -13.40
N ILE A 112 12.28 3.26 -12.42
CA ILE A 112 10.82 3.13 -12.43
C ILE A 112 10.20 4.48 -12.76
N ARG A 113 9.33 4.48 -13.77
CA ARG A 113 8.49 5.59 -14.20
C ARG A 113 7.09 5.41 -13.64
N LEU A 114 6.54 6.48 -13.08
CA LEU A 114 5.16 6.55 -12.64
C LEU A 114 4.31 7.30 -13.67
N GLN A 115 3.01 6.98 -13.71
CA GLN A 115 2.06 7.57 -14.63
C GLN A 115 0.69 7.72 -13.95
N ALA A 116 0.01 8.84 -14.18
CA ALA A 116 -1.39 9.01 -13.80
C ALA A 116 -2.34 8.31 -14.78
N ALA A 117 -3.59 8.07 -14.37
CA ALA A 117 -4.63 7.55 -15.25
C ALA A 117 -4.87 8.40 -16.53
N SER A 118 -4.52 9.69 -16.51
CA SER A 118 -4.57 10.58 -17.67
C SER A 118 -3.51 10.25 -18.74
N GLY A 119 -2.55 9.38 -18.42
CA GLY A 119 -1.38 9.09 -19.25
C GLY A 119 -0.18 10.01 -18.96
N GLU A 120 -0.34 11.02 -18.12
CA GLU A 120 0.73 11.94 -17.74
C GLU A 120 1.79 11.24 -16.88
N TYR A 121 3.06 11.45 -17.21
CA TYR A 121 4.18 10.93 -16.42
C TYR A 121 4.37 11.72 -15.14
N LEU A 122 4.57 11.01 -14.04
CA LEU A 122 4.79 11.59 -12.73
C LEU A 122 6.29 11.58 -12.44
N ASP A 123 6.85 12.77 -12.28
CA ASP A 123 8.25 12.92 -11.90
C ASP A 123 8.39 12.65 -10.39
N ASN A 124 9.46 11.97 -10.00
CA ASN A 124 9.80 11.73 -8.60
C ASN A 124 9.87 13.05 -7.81
N GLY A 125 9.06 13.16 -6.76
CA GLY A 125 8.93 14.34 -5.90
C GLY A 125 8.05 15.46 -6.46
N ALA A 126 7.50 15.32 -7.67
CA ALA A 126 6.57 16.29 -8.23
C ALA A 126 5.15 16.03 -7.72
N GLU A 127 4.47 17.10 -7.31
CA GLU A 127 3.06 17.03 -6.95
C GLU A 127 2.20 16.93 -8.21
N GLN A 128 1.27 15.98 -8.19
CA GLN A 128 0.32 15.76 -9.26
C GLN A 128 -1.10 15.94 -8.72
N LYS A 129 -1.92 16.69 -9.45
CA LYS A 129 -3.35 16.76 -9.13
C LYS A 129 -3.98 15.40 -9.41
N ALA A 130 -4.74 14.86 -8.46
CA ALA A 130 -5.50 13.64 -8.70
C ALA A 130 -6.38 13.84 -9.95
N PRO A 131 -6.45 12.86 -10.86
CA PRO A 131 -7.29 12.96 -12.05
C PRO A 131 -8.80 12.94 -11.73
N THR A 132 -9.18 12.89 -10.44
CA THR A 132 -10.56 12.76 -9.97
C THR A 132 -10.88 13.91 -9.01
N VAL A 133 -11.99 14.62 -9.27
CA VAL A 133 -12.62 15.50 -8.29
C VAL A 133 -13.17 14.64 -7.16
N LEU A 134 -12.88 14.97 -5.90
CA LEU A 134 -13.34 14.18 -4.78
C LEU A 134 -14.88 14.15 -4.73
N GLN A 135 -15.42 12.99 -4.40
CA GLN A 135 -16.83 12.79 -4.10
C GLN A 135 -16.98 12.38 -2.63
N ASN A 136 -18.16 12.59 -2.05
CA ASN A 136 -18.41 12.10 -0.70
C ASN A 136 -18.33 10.56 -0.65
N GLY A 137 -17.71 10.02 0.38
CA GLY A 137 -17.53 8.57 0.56
C GLY A 137 -16.22 8.05 -0.07
N THR A 138 -16.31 7.02 -0.91
CA THR A 138 -15.11 6.34 -1.45
C THR A 138 -14.69 6.88 -2.80
N ASN A 139 -13.41 7.19 -2.95
CA ASN A 139 -12.79 7.60 -4.22
C ASN A 139 -11.63 6.65 -4.56
N VAL A 140 -11.41 6.41 -5.85
CA VAL A 140 -10.30 5.58 -6.33
C VAL A 140 -9.42 6.42 -7.26
N ALA A 141 -8.16 6.59 -6.89
CA ALA A 141 -7.14 7.22 -7.71
C ALA A 141 -6.28 6.14 -8.38
N ARG A 142 -6.39 6.01 -9.70
CA ARG A 142 -5.63 5.04 -10.50
C ARG A 142 -4.32 5.64 -10.98
N PHE A 143 -3.25 4.87 -10.82
CA PHE A 143 -1.92 5.15 -11.32
C PHE A 143 -1.35 3.93 -12.06
N ALA A 144 -0.21 4.11 -12.69
CA ALA A 144 0.57 3.01 -13.28
C ALA A 144 2.06 3.20 -13.01
N ALA A 145 2.77 2.08 -12.97
CA ALA A 145 4.21 2.02 -12.88
C ALA A 145 4.78 1.16 -14.01
N MET A 146 5.96 1.52 -14.51
CA MET A 146 6.68 0.77 -15.54
C MET A 146 8.18 0.98 -15.40
N TYR A 147 8.98 0.08 -15.96
CA TYR A 147 10.40 0.32 -16.12
C TYR A 147 10.65 1.30 -17.26
N GLU A 148 11.64 2.17 -17.08
CA GLU A 148 12.19 3.04 -18.10
C GLU A 148 13.71 2.94 -18.14
N ALA A 149 14.26 2.77 -19.34
CA ALA A 149 15.70 2.73 -19.55
C ALA A 149 16.31 4.11 -19.26
N THR A 150 17.32 4.17 -18.39
CA THR A 150 18.06 5.41 -18.11
C THR A 150 19.18 5.65 -19.12
N ALA A 151 19.69 4.58 -19.72
CA ALA A 151 20.69 4.56 -20.77
C ALA A 151 20.50 3.34 -21.70
N ALA A 152 21.20 3.31 -22.83
CA ALA A 152 21.28 2.10 -23.65
C ALA A 152 22.02 0.97 -22.91
N GLY A 153 21.79 -0.28 -23.33
CA GLY A 153 22.49 -1.44 -22.75
C GLY A 153 21.97 -1.83 -21.36
N VAL A 154 20.64 -1.93 -21.20
CA VAL A 154 20.03 -2.49 -20.00
C VAL A 154 20.49 -3.93 -19.80
N THR A 155 21.03 -4.24 -18.61
CA THR A 155 21.50 -5.59 -18.28
C THR A 155 20.41 -6.41 -17.60
N PRO A 156 20.35 -7.74 -17.81
CA PRO A 156 19.41 -8.60 -17.08
C PRO A 156 19.70 -8.61 -15.58
N GLY A 157 18.65 -8.69 -14.76
CA GLY A 157 18.78 -8.76 -13.32
C GLY A 157 17.49 -8.40 -12.58
N THR A 158 17.56 -8.36 -11.25
CA THR A 158 16.47 -7.82 -10.42
C THR A 158 16.49 -6.29 -10.46
N ALA A 159 15.31 -5.67 -10.33
CA ALA A 159 15.13 -4.23 -10.38
C ALA A 159 13.94 -3.82 -9.47
N GLU A 160 14.14 -3.84 -8.17
CA GLU A 160 13.10 -3.49 -7.19
C GLU A 160 13.19 -2.00 -6.83
N GLY A 161 12.07 -1.34 -6.53
CA GLY A 161 12.08 0.06 -6.12
C GLY A 161 11.00 0.35 -5.10
N VAL A 162 11.21 1.42 -4.35
CA VAL A 162 10.29 1.88 -3.31
C VAL A 162 9.99 3.35 -3.55
N ALA A 163 8.71 3.69 -3.50
CA ALA A 163 8.24 5.06 -3.44
C ALA A 163 7.27 5.18 -2.26
N ASN A 164 7.42 6.25 -1.50
CA ASN A 164 6.40 6.71 -0.59
C ASN A 164 5.45 7.62 -1.37
N PHE A 165 4.20 7.70 -0.92
CA PHE A 165 3.28 8.69 -1.45
C PHE A 165 2.74 9.57 -0.32
N THR A 166 2.46 10.83 -0.64
CA THR A 166 1.74 11.75 0.23
C THR A 166 0.50 12.25 -0.48
N VAL A 167 -0.56 12.50 0.29
CA VAL A 167 -1.82 13.04 -0.22
C VAL A 167 -2.07 14.39 0.44
N ARG A 168 -2.24 15.43 -0.36
CA ARG A 168 -2.64 16.77 0.08
C ARG A 168 -4.06 17.06 -0.39
N TYR A 169 -4.87 17.64 0.48
CA TYR A 169 -6.26 18.00 0.20
C TYR A 169 -6.41 19.51 0.02
N GLN A 170 -7.23 19.96 -0.95
CA GLN A 170 -7.56 21.37 -1.19
C GLN A 170 -8.97 21.57 -1.75
#